data_AF-R9B129-F1
#
_entry.id   AF-R9B129-F1
#
_cell.length_a   1.000
_cell.length_b   1.000
_cell.length_c   1.000
_cell.angle_alpha   90.00
_cell.angle_beta   90.00
_cell.angle_gamma   90.00
#
_symmetry.space_group_name_H-M   'P 1'
#
loop_
_entity.id
_entity.type
_entity.pdbx_description
1 polymer ?
#
loop_
_entity_poly.entity_id
_entity_poly.type
_entity_poly.pdbx_seq_one_letter_code
_entity_poly.pdbx_strand_id
1 'polypeptide(L)' 'MKIKQITSQTRRDFTAIYECEHCGNTETRDGYDDEFFHRCVIPAMICVNCQRTADDSYRPLAPKYSENQVV' A
#
# COMPACT_ATOMS: atom_id res chain seq x y z
N MET A 1 -0.96 7.29 1.28
CA MET A 1 -1.81 6.64 0.24
C MET A 1 -2.56 5.46 0.86
N LYS A 2 -3.51 4.82 0.16
CA LYS A 2 -4.07 3.50 0.53
C LYS A 2 -4.09 2.53 -0.64
N ILE A 3 -4.08 1.22 -0.38
CA ILE A 3 -4.29 0.20 -1.43
C ILE A 3 -5.78 0.20 -1.77
N LYS A 4 -6.09 0.44 -3.05
CA LYS A 4 -7.43 0.26 -3.61
C LYS A 4 -7.63 -1.17 -4.09
N GLN A 5 -6.64 -1.70 -4.81
CA GLN A 5 -6.68 -3.05 -5.37
C GLN A 5 -5.27 -3.56 -5.65
N ILE A 6 -4.97 -4.81 -5.27
CA ILE A 6 -3.76 -5.53 -5.70
C ILE A 6 -4.08 -6.19 -7.05
N THR A 7 -3.31 -5.88 -8.09
CA THR A 7 -3.55 -6.36 -9.46
C THR A 7 -2.77 -7.63 -9.79
N SER A 8 -1.60 -7.78 -9.18
CA SER A 8 -0.74 -8.96 -9.33
C SER A 8 0.08 -9.15 -8.07
N GLN A 9 0.35 -10.40 -7.72
CA GLN A 9 1.23 -10.73 -6.59
C GLN A 9 1.97 -12.03 -6.89
N THR A 10 3.30 -11.98 -6.78
CA THR A 10 4.20 -13.13 -6.90
C THR A 10 5.05 -13.19 -5.66
N ARG A 11 4.86 -14.22 -4.82
CA ARG A 11 5.44 -14.28 -3.47
C ARG A 11 5.07 -13.02 -2.69
N ARG A 12 6.03 -12.34 -2.08
CA ARG A 12 5.81 -11.10 -1.32
C ARG A 12 5.78 -9.85 -2.19
N ASP A 13 6.27 -9.91 -3.42
CA ASP A 13 6.20 -8.76 -4.32
C ASP A 13 4.80 -8.66 -4.94
N PHE A 14 4.22 -7.46 -4.92
CA PHE A 14 2.92 -7.20 -5.52
C PHE A 14 2.91 -5.88 -6.28
N THR A 15 2.01 -5.78 -7.26
CA THR A 15 1.66 -4.52 -7.91
C THR A 15 0.24 -4.17 -7.48
N ALA A 16 0.03 -2.92 -7.08
CA ALA A 16 -1.27 -2.43 -6.63
C ALA A 16 -1.60 -1.05 -7.20
N ILE A 17 -2.89 -0.81 -7.33
CA ILE A 17 -3.46 0.51 -7.51
C ILE A 17 -3.61 1.14 -6.13
N TYR A 18 -2.86 2.20 -5.90
CA TYR A 18 -2.95 3.03 -4.71
C TYR A 18 -3.87 4.20 -4.98
N GLU A 19 -4.70 4.57 -4.01
CA GLU A 19 -5.61 5.70 -4.07
C GLU A 19 -5.26 6.70 -2.96
N CYS A 20 -5.25 7.99 -3.31
CA CYS A 20 -5.14 9.06 -2.33
C CYS A 20 -6.48 9.29 -1.65
N GLU A 21 -6.52 9.23 -0.32
CA GLU A 21 -7.75 9.44 0.45
C GLU A 21 -8.23 10.90 0.43
N HIS A 22 -7.35 11.85 0.09
CA HIS A 22 -7.65 13.28 0.06
C HIS A 22 -8.27 13.75 -1.26
N CYS A 23 -7.66 13.36 -2.38
CA CYS A 23 -8.03 13.87 -3.71
C CYS A 23 -8.54 12.80 -4.68
N GLY A 24 -8.53 11.52 -4.27
CA GLY A 24 -8.98 10.40 -5.12
C GLY A 24 -8.03 10.04 -6.25
N ASN A 25 -6.84 10.65 -6.34
CA ASN A 25 -5.86 10.31 -7.36
C ASN A 25 -5.39 8.86 -7.19
N THR A 26 -5.36 8.11 -8.29
CA THR A 26 -4.90 6.71 -8.30
C THR A 26 -3.58 6.56 -9.02
N GLU A 27 -2.67 5.76 -8.47
CA GLU A 27 -1.36 5.45 -9.06
C GLU A 27 -1.09 3.94 -8.94
N THR A 28 -0.58 3.34 -10.01
CA THR A 28 -0.12 1.94 -9.97
C THR A 28 1.35 1.92 -9.57
N ARG A 29 1.68 1.16 -8.53
CA ARG A 29 3.07 0.97 -8.07
C ARG A 29 3.28 -0.44 -7.54
N ASP A 30 4.54 -0.82 -7.43
CA ASP A 30 4.95 -2.05 -6.76
C ASP A 30 4.96 -1.86 -5.24
N GLY A 31 4.91 -2.97 -4.52
CA GLY A 31 4.95 -3.04 -3.07
C GLY A 31 5.41 -4.41 -2.58
N TYR A 32 5.67 -4.46 -1.28
CA TYR A 32 6.13 -5.67 -0.60
C TYR A 32 5.12 -6.07 0.48
N ASP A 33 4.69 -7.32 0.46
CA ASP A 33 3.62 -7.87 1.28
C ASP A 33 4.18 -8.31 2.65
N ASP A 34 4.53 -7.32 3.46
CA ASP A 34 4.89 -7.47 4.87
C ASP A 34 4.19 -6.42 5.74
N GLU A 35 4.28 -6.62 7.06
CA GLU A 35 3.61 -5.74 8.01
C GLU A 35 4.19 -4.31 8.01
N PHE A 36 5.50 -4.17 7.85
CA PHE A 36 6.16 -2.86 7.86
C PHE A 36 5.75 -2.01 6.67
N PHE A 37 5.72 -2.59 5.48
CA PHE A 37 5.33 -1.91 4.26
C PHE A 37 3.87 -1.45 4.37
N HIS A 38 2.99 -2.34 4.84
CA HIS A 38 1.57 -2.04 4.98
C HIS A 38 1.30 -0.96 6.05
N ARG A 39 2.01 -0.99 7.19
CA ARG A 39 1.75 -0.08 8.32
C ARG A 39 2.52 1.24 8.27
N CYS A 40 3.71 1.27 7.65
CA CYS A 40 4.60 2.42 7.68
C CYS A 40 4.82 3.02 6.30
N VAL A 41 5.07 2.20 5.28
CA VAL A 41 5.48 2.71 3.95
C VAL A 41 4.30 3.28 3.19
N ILE A 42 3.20 2.53 3.05
CA ILE A 42 2.00 2.97 2.32
C ILE A 42 1.39 4.28 2.84
N PRO A 43 1.21 4.47 4.17
CA PRO A 43 0.69 5.74 4.68
C PRO A 43 1.66 6.90 4.44
N ALA A 44 2.98 6.66 4.52
CA ALA A 44 4.02 7.65 4.27
C ALA A 44 4.23 8.01 2.78
N MET A 45 3.65 7.25 1.84
CA MET A 45 3.70 7.59 0.42
C MET A 45 3.02 8.94 0.15
N ILE A 46 3.76 9.84 -0.49
CA ILE A 46 3.30 11.17 -0.90
C ILE A 46 2.55 11.06 -2.22
N CYS A 47 1.32 11.57 -2.27
CA CYS A 47 0.55 11.68 -3.51
C CYS A 47 1.19 12.68 -4.47
N VAL A 48 1.40 12.30 -5.74
CA VAL A 48 2.02 13.21 -6.73
C VAL A 48 1.14 14.43 -7.02
N ASN A 49 -0.18 14.28 -6.93
CA ASN A 49 -1.15 15.33 -7.24
C ASN A 49 -1.31 16.36 -6.11
N CYS A 50 -1.63 15.93 -4.89
CA CYS A 50 -1.92 16.84 -3.77
C CYS A 50 -0.78 17.00 -2.76
N GLN A 51 0.33 16.25 -2.93
CA GLN A 51 1.50 16.27 -2.05
C GLN A 51 1.19 15.93 -0.58
N ARG A 52 0.09 15.20 -0.32
CA ARG A 52 -0.31 14.73 1.01
C ARG A 52 -0.07 13.23 1.17
N THR A 53 0.16 12.82 2.42
CA THR A 53 0.24 11.43 2.88
C THR A 53 -1.11 10.94 3.39
N ALA A 54 -1.21 9.69 3.81
CA ALA A 54 -2.43 9.22 4.50
C ALA A 54 -2.59 9.91 5.86
N ASP A 55 -3.83 10.03 6.34
CA ASP A 55 -4.16 10.52 7.68
C ASP A 55 -3.92 9.45 8.76
N ASP A 56 -3.98 9.87 10.02
CA ASP A 56 -3.90 8.99 11.19
C ASP A 56 -5.01 7.92 11.25
N SER A 57 -6.11 8.12 10.49
CA SER A 57 -7.18 7.13 10.34
C SER A 57 -6.85 6.01 9.35
N TYR A 58 -5.62 5.99 8.80
CA TYR A 58 -5.20 4.97 7.84
C TYR A 58 -5.33 3.56 8.42
N ARG A 59 -6.10 2.72 7.73
CA ARG A 59 -6.26 1.32 8.09
C ARG A 59 -5.40 0.44 7.18
N PRO A 60 -4.29 -0.13 7.69
CA PRO A 60 -3.46 -1.05 6.91
C PRO A 60 -4.22 -2.34 6.59
N LEU A 61 -3.98 -2.89 5.40
CA LEU A 61 -4.37 -4.26 5.08
C LEU A 61 -3.37 -5.22 5.73
N ALA A 62 -3.84 -6.40 6.16
CA ALA A 62 -2.92 -7.45 6.59
C ALA A 62 -2.22 -8.07 5.37
N PRO A 63 -0.95 -8.50 5.51
CA PRO A 63 -0.26 -9.19 4.43
C PRO A 63 -0.92 -10.55 4.13
N LYS A 64 -0.77 -11.05 2.91
CA LYS A 64 -1.35 -12.34 2.49
C LYS A 64 -0.69 -13.52 3.20
N TYR A 65 0.60 -13.41 3.48
CA TYR A 65 1.41 -14.44 4.13
C TYR A 65 1.80 -14.01 5.54
N SER A 66 1.91 -14.96 6.47
CA SER A 66 2.44 -14.64 7.80
C SER A 66 3.91 -14.26 7.73
N GLU A 67 4.41 -13.51 8.71
CA GLU A 67 5.77 -12.94 8.70
C GLU A 67 6.85 -14.02 8.51
N ASN A 68 6.70 -15.17 9.17
CA ASN A 68 7.66 -16.28 9.12
C ASN A 68 7.34 -17.33 8.04
N GLN A 69 6.36 -17.08 7.18
CA GLN A 69 6.01 -18.01 6.11
C GLN A 69 7.02 -17.93 4.96
N VAL A 70 7.57 -19.09 4.61
CA VAL A 70 8.42 -19.26 3.41
C VAL A 70 7.52 -19.42 2.18
N VAL A 71 7.78 -18.62 1.14
CA VAL A 71 6.99 -18.51 -0.10
C VAL A 71 7.84 -18.46 -1.36
#